data_AF-A0A3A1YCI9-F1
#
_entry.id   AF-A0A3A1YCI9-F1
#
_cell.length_a   1.000
_cell.length_b   1.000
_cell.length_c   1.000
_cell.angle_alpha   90.00
_cell.angle_beta   90.00
_cell.angle_gamma   90.00
#
_symmetry.space_group_name_H-M   'P 1'
#
loop_
_entity.id
_entity.type
_entity.pdbx_description
1 polymer ?
#
loop_
_entity_poly.entity_id
_entity_poly.type
_entity_poly.pdbx_seq_one_letter_code
_entity_poly.pdbx_strand_id
1 'polypeptide(L)'
;MSQNYTLPDSKKVQLVDANNKHFKEVFFQPPVYTHEGKRKNHRVLIGKLEIATNTFIPNDHFSVFFDENNNPYEMDFDIYKTEMIAYNAKLAAQKAKNPGVSRVISSDRVKVMKLVIKKTRLLNAKLNAGKNTNDKNIIVAEELAKEASSTGKEYINSLANCFYTAIYDIANMYGITEILLKVFTETQTKTILNWVAFILSSNNYSAAYNFNNFAKRMNLQDDYFISSQRWSDFFKEITSDKTANFIDLWCQRLNESESVFIDYPNFTTFSNKLILSEDSKSNSREKLKQINLVIAKGNKWDLPLLYEFYVGNTSDSTYFLRSLDLTSKYFPSVKTVVLDQDTQSLDNIKYLLSKNISVATILKKSAKEYKQLINRVKDTPKEKMEIILPKGTFYHTDNLDYEGNIFQAFTYFSYEKYALECTSIMKKFEMEAKALEKANNQKAVKPSNQALNNLESQSQTKIEYTVDTDKLKRQLSEAGMYVVITNDPHLDADTANKLYSSKAVIEN
;
A
#
# COMPACT_ATOMS: atom_id res chain seq x y z
N MET A 1 4.22 -16.50 -3.52
CA MET A 1 5.39 -17.42 -3.42
C MET A 1 6.64 -16.57 -3.42
N SER A 2 7.45 -16.60 -2.36
CA SER A 2 8.73 -15.88 -2.31
C SER A 2 9.73 -16.57 -3.22
N GLN A 3 10.16 -15.89 -4.30
CA GLN A 3 11.31 -16.35 -5.09
C GLN A 3 12.54 -16.40 -4.18
N ASN A 4 13.12 -17.60 -4.00
CA ASN A 4 14.41 -17.75 -3.33
C ASN A 4 15.50 -17.30 -4.30
N TYR A 5 15.99 -16.07 -4.16
CA TYR A 5 17.11 -15.58 -4.97
C TYR A 5 18.42 -16.16 -4.45
N THR A 6 19.07 -16.99 -5.27
CA THR A 6 20.46 -17.39 -5.05
C THR A 6 21.41 -16.29 -5.55
N LEU A 7 22.55 -16.12 -4.90
CA LEU A 7 23.57 -15.17 -5.36
C LEU A 7 24.04 -15.58 -6.77
N PRO A 8 24.06 -14.67 -7.77
CA PRO A 8 24.51 -15.04 -9.11
C PRO A 8 25.97 -15.45 -9.11
N ASP A 9 26.28 -16.65 -9.62
CA ASP A 9 27.64 -17.10 -9.87
C ASP A 9 28.17 -16.44 -11.16
N SER A 10 28.63 -15.20 -11.03
CA SER A 10 29.10 -14.41 -12.15
C SER A 10 30.34 -13.61 -11.81
N LYS A 11 31.32 -13.61 -12.72
CA LYS A 11 32.49 -12.71 -12.67
C LYS A 11 32.10 -11.22 -12.70
N LYS A 12 30.85 -10.90 -13.00
CA LYS A 12 30.29 -9.53 -12.95
C LYS A 12 29.70 -9.18 -11.58
N VAL A 13 29.79 -10.05 -10.58
CA VAL A 13 29.35 -9.78 -9.21
C VAL A 13 30.54 -9.60 -8.29
N GLN A 14 30.48 -8.60 -7.42
CA GLN A 14 31.48 -8.35 -6.39
C GLN A 14 30.83 -8.19 -5.02
N LEU A 15 31.38 -8.91 -4.04
CA LEU A 15 31.03 -8.75 -2.64
C LEU A 15 31.96 -7.73 -1.98
N VAL A 16 31.37 -6.81 -1.22
CA VAL A 16 32.09 -5.83 -0.41
C VAL A 16 31.57 -5.93 1.02
N ASP A 17 32.47 -5.97 1.99
CA ASP A 17 32.06 -6.03 3.39
C ASP A 17 31.30 -4.73 3.76
N ALA A 18 30.09 -4.88 4.30
CA ALA A 18 29.32 -3.75 4.74
C ALA A 18 29.86 -3.23 6.10
N ASN A 19 29.55 -1.98 6.44
CA ASN A 19 29.84 -1.43 7.78
C ASN A 19 29.17 -2.23 8.93
N ASN A 20 28.24 -3.14 8.62
CA ASN A 20 27.57 -4.04 9.54
C ASN A 20 28.09 -5.47 9.35
N LYS A 21 28.58 -6.11 10.43
CA LYS A 21 29.21 -7.46 10.43
C LYS A 21 28.29 -8.60 9.99
N HIS A 22 26.99 -8.35 9.79
CA HIS A 22 26.01 -9.38 9.41
C HIS A 22 25.77 -9.49 7.90
N PHE A 23 26.20 -8.51 7.10
CA PHE A 23 25.90 -8.48 5.66
C PHE A 23 27.14 -8.14 4.81
N LYS A 24 27.16 -8.68 3.59
CA LYS A 24 28.02 -8.18 2.50
C LYS A 24 27.16 -7.45 1.47
N GLU A 25 27.61 -6.29 1.02
CA GLU A 25 27.00 -5.60 -0.11
C GLU A 25 27.37 -6.30 -1.42
N VAL A 26 26.37 -6.50 -2.27
CA VAL A 26 26.54 -7.17 -3.56
C VAL A 26 26.46 -6.14 -4.67
N PHE A 27 27.53 -6.02 -5.46
CA PHE A 27 27.65 -5.07 -6.55
C PHE A 27 27.72 -5.77 -7.91
N PHE A 28 27.00 -5.22 -8.88
CA PHE A 28 27.18 -5.53 -10.29
C PHE A 28 28.32 -4.71 -10.89
N GLN A 29 29.18 -5.37 -11.67
CA GLN A 29 30.33 -4.83 -12.38
C GLN A 29 30.08 -4.80 -13.89
N PRO A 30 29.66 -3.66 -14.45
CA PRO A 30 29.66 -3.44 -15.90
C PRO A 30 31.09 -3.45 -16.49
N PRO A 31 31.22 -3.46 -17.83
CA PRO A 31 32.51 -3.37 -18.50
C PRO A 31 33.33 -2.15 -18.05
N VAL A 32 34.65 -2.31 -18.01
CA VAL A 32 35.59 -1.25 -17.61
C VAL A 32 36.22 -0.63 -18.85
N TYR A 33 36.19 0.69 -18.97
CA TYR A 33 36.75 1.41 -20.12
C TYR A 33 37.67 2.55 -19.67
N THR A 34 38.54 3.01 -20.56
CA THR A 34 39.41 4.17 -20.34
C THR A 34 38.89 5.36 -21.14
N HIS A 35 38.83 6.52 -20.50
CA HIS A 35 38.47 7.78 -21.14
C HIS A 35 39.30 8.91 -20.50
N GLU A 36 39.92 9.75 -21.34
CA GLU A 36 40.82 10.83 -20.92
C GLU A 36 41.93 10.35 -19.95
N GLY A 37 42.57 9.22 -20.29
CA GLY A 37 43.65 8.63 -19.48
C GLY A 37 43.22 8.02 -18.15
N LYS A 38 41.92 8.07 -17.78
CA LYS A 38 41.41 7.54 -16.51
C LYS A 38 40.59 6.27 -16.73
N ARG A 39 40.91 5.23 -15.97
CA ARG A 39 40.12 3.98 -15.91
C ARG A 39 38.78 4.25 -15.22
N LYS A 40 37.67 3.97 -15.89
CA LYS A 40 36.30 4.13 -15.38
C LYS A 40 35.75 2.78 -14.96
N ASN A 41 35.73 2.54 -13.65
CA ASN A 41 35.14 1.36 -13.02
C ASN A 41 33.87 1.77 -12.27
N HIS A 42 32.72 1.53 -12.89
CA HIS A 42 31.43 1.79 -12.27
C HIS A 42 30.93 0.50 -11.63
N ARG A 43 30.28 0.63 -10.46
CA ARG A 43 29.65 -0.48 -9.75
C ARG A 43 28.25 -0.05 -9.34
N VAL A 44 27.30 -0.98 -9.35
CA VAL A 44 25.92 -0.73 -8.95
C VAL A 44 25.56 -1.70 -7.84
N LEU A 45 25.08 -1.18 -6.70
CA LEU A 45 24.57 -2.03 -5.62
C LEU A 45 23.30 -2.73 -6.11
N ILE A 46 23.31 -4.06 -6.10
CA ILE A 46 22.20 -4.92 -6.55
C ILE A 46 21.54 -5.71 -5.41
N GLY A 47 22.09 -5.67 -4.21
CA GLY A 47 21.50 -6.34 -3.05
C GLY A 47 22.48 -6.51 -1.90
N LYS A 48 22.10 -7.36 -0.94
CA LYS A 48 22.90 -7.72 0.22
C LYS A 48 22.91 -9.24 0.38
N LEU A 49 24.04 -9.78 0.82
CA LEU A 49 24.19 -11.19 1.19
C LEU A 49 24.23 -11.28 2.72
N GLU A 50 23.28 -11.99 3.32
CA GLU A 50 23.29 -12.28 4.74
C GLU A 50 24.33 -13.37 5.04
N ILE A 51 25.32 -13.07 5.89
CA ILE A 51 26.47 -13.97 6.11
C ILE A 51 26.06 -15.24 6.85
N ALA A 52 25.14 -15.14 7.81
CA ALA A 52 24.73 -16.27 8.66
C ALA A 52 23.94 -17.34 7.90
N THR A 53 23.10 -16.92 6.95
CA THR A 53 22.19 -17.79 6.21
C THR A 53 22.64 -18.03 4.76
N ASN A 54 23.69 -17.34 4.32
CA ASN A 54 24.12 -17.25 2.91
C ASN A 54 22.99 -16.85 1.94
N THR A 55 22.00 -16.09 2.44
CA THR A 55 20.82 -15.70 1.66
C THR A 55 21.07 -14.39 0.94
N PHE A 56 20.84 -14.36 -0.38
CA PHE A 56 20.92 -13.15 -1.17
C PHE A 56 19.57 -12.41 -1.17
N ILE A 57 19.61 -11.14 -0.80
CA ILE A 57 18.47 -10.24 -0.72
C ILE A 57 18.66 -9.17 -1.81
N PRO A 58 18.02 -9.33 -2.99
CA PRO A 58 18.15 -8.36 -4.07
C PRO A 58 17.48 -7.03 -3.72
N ASN A 59 17.95 -5.96 -4.34
CA ASN A 59 17.24 -4.68 -4.39
C ASN A 59 16.61 -4.45 -5.78
N ASP A 60 15.93 -3.32 -5.96
CA ASP A 60 15.24 -2.97 -7.22
C ASP A 60 16.15 -2.93 -8.46
N HIS A 61 17.47 -2.81 -8.29
CA HIS A 61 18.41 -2.82 -9.41
C HIS A 61 18.72 -4.24 -9.90
N PHE A 62 18.50 -5.29 -9.09
CA PHE A 62 18.85 -6.65 -9.46
C PHE A 62 18.17 -7.10 -10.77
N SER A 63 16.85 -6.91 -10.85
CA SER A 63 16.03 -7.27 -12.02
C SER A 63 16.35 -6.43 -13.28
N VAL A 64 17.11 -5.34 -13.15
CA VAL A 64 17.58 -4.54 -14.28
C VAL A 64 18.78 -5.21 -14.97
N PHE A 65 19.63 -5.90 -14.22
CA PHE A 65 20.89 -6.45 -14.71
C PHE A 65 20.87 -7.96 -14.90
N PHE A 66 19.91 -8.67 -14.32
CA PHE A 66 19.80 -10.12 -14.36
C PHE A 66 18.45 -10.57 -14.92
N ASP A 67 18.46 -11.72 -15.61
CA ASP A 67 17.24 -12.41 -16.04
C ASP A 67 16.64 -13.27 -14.92
N GLU A 68 15.50 -13.90 -15.22
CA GLU A 68 14.79 -14.81 -14.30
C GLU A 68 15.60 -16.04 -13.87
N ASN A 69 16.68 -16.36 -14.61
CA ASN A 69 17.59 -17.47 -14.34
C ASN A 69 18.88 -17.00 -13.67
N ASN A 70 18.93 -15.77 -13.13
CA ASN A 70 20.09 -15.14 -12.53
C ASN A 70 21.31 -14.98 -13.47
N ASN A 71 21.11 -14.97 -14.79
CA ASN A 71 22.17 -14.65 -15.74
C ASN A 71 22.24 -13.13 -15.98
N PRO A 72 23.44 -12.53 -16.00
CA PRO A 72 23.58 -11.11 -16.26
C PRO A 72 23.26 -10.80 -17.73
N TYR A 73 22.46 -9.78 -17.97
CA TYR A 73 22.23 -9.28 -19.33
C TYR A 73 23.54 -8.82 -19.98
N GLU A 74 23.64 -9.10 -21.27
CA GLU A 74 24.78 -8.69 -22.07
C GLU A 74 24.79 -7.18 -22.28
N MET A 75 25.99 -6.61 -22.22
CA MET A 75 26.26 -5.22 -22.60
C MET A 75 27.44 -5.21 -23.55
N ASP A 76 27.15 -4.78 -24.77
CA ASP A 76 28.14 -4.50 -25.78
C ASP A 76 29.08 -3.39 -25.29
N PHE A 77 30.38 -3.63 -25.43
CA PHE A 77 31.42 -2.76 -24.88
C PHE A 77 31.41 -1.36 -25.50
N ASP A 78 31.23 -1.27 -26.82
CA ASP A 78 31.31 -0.01 -27.55
C ASP A 78 30.06 0.84 -27.32
N ILE A 79 28.88 0.21 -27.30
CA ILE A 79 27.64 0.85 -26.90
C ILE A 79 27.76 1.37 -25.46
N TYR A 80 28.23 0.53 -24.54
CA TYR A 80 28.40 0.92 -23.13
C TYR A 80 29.34 2.12 -22.97
N LYS A 81 30.52 2.05 -23.59
CA LYS A 81 31.53 3.13 -23.55
C LYS A 81 30.96 4.43 -24.10
N THR A 82 30.28 4.38 -25.25
CA THR A 82 29.72 5.56 -25.92
C THR A 82 28.66 6.25 -25.08
N GLU A 83 27.69 5.49 -24.57
CA GLU A 83 26.61 6.03 -23.74
C GLU A 83 27.12 6.59 -22.41
N MET A 84 28.11 5.95 -21.80
CA MET A 84 28.70 6.43 -20.54
C MET A 84 29.55 7.68 -20.73
N ILE A 85 30.24 7.84 -21.86
CA ILE A 85 30.94 9.09 -22.22
C ILE A 85 29.92 10.23 -22.39
N ALA A 86 28.85 9.99 -23.17
CA ALA A 86 27.79 10.97 -23.37
C ALA A 86 27.10 11.37 -22.06
N TYR A 87 26.86 10.41 -21.18
CA TYR A 87 26.33 10.64 -19.83
C TYR A 87 27.26 11.52 -18.99
N ASN A 88 28.56 11.23 -18.97
CA ASN A 88 29.52 12.01 -18.19
C ASN A 88 29.66 13.44 -18.72
N ALA A 89 29.59 13.64 -20.04
CA ALA A 89 29.58 14.98 -20.65
C ALA A 89 28.34 15.78 -20.23
N LYS A 90 27.14 15.15 -20.24
CA LYS A 90 25.91 15.78 -19.74
C LYS A 90 26.02 16.16 -18.26
N LEU A 91 26.59 15.27 -17.44
CA LEU A 91 26.79 15.51 -16.01
C LEU A 91 27.76 16.68 -15.78
N ALA A 92 28.86 16.76 -16.55
CA ALA A 92 29.81 17.87 -16.49
C ALA A 92 29.15 19.20 -16.86
N ALA A 93 28.36 19.23 -17.94
CA ALA A 93 27.61 20.42 -18.37
C ALA A 93 26.59 20.89 -17.32
N GLN A 94 25.91 19.96 -16.64
CA GLN A 94 24.97 20.31 -15.58
C GLN A 94 25.67 20.86 -14.33
N LYS A 95 26.84 20.31 -13.97
CA LYS A 95 27.66 20.81 -12.86
C LYS A 95 28.22 22.21 -13.16
N ALA A 96 28.64 22.46 -14.40
CA ALA A 96 29.10 23.78 -14.82
C ALA A 96 27.99 24.85 -14.72
N LYS A 97 26.73 24.47 -14.97
CA LYS A 97 25.56 25.37 -14.83
C LYS A 97 25.13 25.62 -13.37
N ASN A 98 25.55 24.79 -12.42
CA ASN A 98 25.16 24.91 -11.01
C ASN A 98 26.37 24.69 -10.08
N PRO A 99 27.33 25.64 -10.03
CA PRO A 99 28.48 25.54 -9.16
C PRO A 99 28.02 25.50 -7.69
N GLY A 100 28.41 24.45 -6.95
CA GLY A 100 28.08 24.26 -5.53
C GLY A 100 27.04 23.17 -5.22
N VAL A 101 26.36 22.62 -6.22
CA VAL A 101 25.40 21.51 -6.01
C VAL A 101 26.13 20.17 -6.02
N SER A 102 26.18 19.48 -4.87
CA SER A 102 26.83 18.17 -4.73
C SER A 102 26.05 17.03 -5.41
N ARG A 103 24.73 17.18 -5.60
CA ARG A 103 23.84 16.21 -6.28
C ARG A 103 22.94 16.91 -7.29
N VAL A 104 23.19 16.65 -8.57
CA VAL A 104 22.38 17.15 -9.68
C VAL A 104 21.11 16.32 -9.85
N ILE A 105 19.98 16.99 -10.11
CA ILE A 105 18.63 16.42 -10.24
C ILE A 105 18.58 15.33 -11.34
N SER A 106 18.34 14.07 -10.91
CA SER A 106 17.99 12.88 -11.72
C SER A 106 19.05 12.26 -12.67
N SER A 107 20.34 12.39 -12.40
CA SER A 107 21.39 11.67 -13.15
C SER A 107 21.61 10.24 -12.62
N ASP A 108 20.71 9.32 -12.96
CA ASP A 108 20.83 7.91 -12.57
C ASP A 108 21.60 7.09 -13.62
N ARG A 109 22.79 6.62 -13.26
CA ARG A 109 23.64 5.76 -14.11
C ARG A 109 22.94 4.45 -14.46
N VAL A 110 22.05 3.93 -13.60
CA VAL A 110 21.31 2.69 -13.86
C VAL A 110 20.42 2.82 -15.09
N LYS A 111 19.82 4.00 -15.31
CA LYS A 111 19.01 4.27 -16.53
C LYS A 111 19.85 4.17 -17.80
N VAL A 112 21.09 4.66 -17.77
CA VAL A 112 22.01 4.57 -18.92
C VAL A 112 22.37 3.11 -19.19
N MET A 113 22.67 2.34 -18.15
CA MET A 113 23.00 0.93 -18.32
C MET A 113 21.80 0.11 -18.84
N LYS A 114 20.58 0.43 -18.42
CA LYS A 114 19.35 -0.17 -18.97
C LYS A 114 19.19 0.13 -20.47
N LEU A 115 19.54 1.35 -20.90
CA LEU A 115 19.55 1.71 -22.32
C LEU A 115 20.60 0.92 -23.10
N VAL A 116 21.81 0.76 -22.53
CA VAL A 116 22.89 -0.03 -23.14
C VAL A 116 22.42 -1.47 -23.37
N ILE A 117 21.87 -2.14 -22.36
CA ILE A 117 21.33 -3.50 -22.48
C ILE A 117 20.30 -3.59 -23.62
N LYS A 118 19.38 -2.62 -23.70
CA LYS A 118 18.38 -2.57 -24.78
C LYS A 118 19.04 -2.44 -26.16
N LYS A 119 20.02 -1.56 -26.31
CA LYS A 119 20.75 -1.37 -27.58
C LYS A 119 21.59 -2.59 -27.95
N THR A 120 22.21 -3.25 -26.99
CA THR A 120 22.96 -4.50 -27.20
C THR A 120 22.06 -5.62 -27.72
N ARG A 121 20.87 -5.79 -27.15
CA ARG A 121 19.90 -6.78 -27.66
C ARG A 121 19.48 -6.50 -29.10
N LEU A 122 19.25 -5.23 -29.44
CA LEU A 122 18.92 -4.83 -30.81
C LEU A 122 20.08 -5.07 -31.79
N LEU A 123 21.32 -4.82 -31.35
CA LEU A 123 22.51 -5.11 -32.15
C LEU A 123 22.64 -6.61 -32.41
N ASN A 124 22.52 -7.45 -31.38
CA ASN A 124 22.60 -8.90 -31.52
C ASN A 124 21.48 -9.45 -32.40
N ALA A 125 20.26 -8.91 -32.29
CA ALA A 125 19.14 -9.29 -33.16
C ALA A 125 19.44 -8.97 -34.63
N LYS A 126 20.05 -7.81 -34.93
CA LYS A 126 20.48 -7.43 -36.29
C LYS A 126 21.62 -8.30 -36.82
N LEU A 127 22.61 -8.61 -35.98
CA LEU A 127 23.74 -9.48 -36.36
C LEU A 127 23.30 -10.92 -36.62
N ASN A 128 22.31 -11.41 -35.87
CA ASN A 128 21.73 -12.74 -36.07
C ASN A 128 20.81 -12.79 -37.29
N ALA A 129 20.13 -11.68 -37.64
CA ALA A 129 19.35 -11.55 -38.87
C ALA A 129 20.24 -11.56 -40.14
N GLY A 130 21.50 -11.12 -40.05
CA GLY A 130 22.43 -11.05 -41.18
C GLY A 130 23.16 -12.35 -41.55
N LYS A 131 22.97 -13.46 -40.82
CA LYS A 131 23.69 -14.74 -41.05
C LYS A 131 22.93 -15.78 -41.87
N ASN A 132 21.70 -15.49 -42.30
CA ASN A 132 20.94 -16.34 -43.23
C ASN A 132 20.49 -15.51 -44.43
N THR A 133 21.38 -15.36 -45.40
CA THR A 133 21.06 -14.77 -46.71
C THR A 133 21.13 -15.85 -47.78
N ASN A 134 19.96 -16.39 -48.15
CA ASN A 134 19.68 -16.70 -49.54
C ASN A 134 18.36 -16.01 -49.91
N ASP A 135 18.41 -15.36 -51.07
CA ASP A 135 17.58 -14.26 -51.53
C ASP A 135 16.07 -14.52 -51.63
N LYS A 136 15.32 -13.40 -51.55
CA LYS A 136 13.88 -13.13 -51.79
C LYS A 136 13.03 -12.74 -50.56
N ASN A 137 13.50 -12.95 -49.34
CA ASN A 137 12.73 -12.59 -48.13
C ASN A 137 13.01 -11.18 -47.57
N ILE A 138 13.95 -10.40 -48.12
CA ILE A 138 14.32 -9.09 -47.55
C ILE A 138 13.23 -8.04 -47.78
N ILE A 139 12.53 -8.07 -48.92
CA ILE A 139 11.39 -7.17 -49.18
C ILE A 139 10.22 -7.53 -48.23
N VAL A 140 9.97 -8.83 -48.05
CA VAL A 140 8.93 -9.34 -47.15
C VAL A 140 9.28 -9.09 -45.68
N ALA A 141 10.55 -9.11 -45.28
CA ALA A 141 10.98 -8.86 -43.91
C ALA A 141 10.97 -7.38 -43.52
N GLU A 142 11.21 -6.45 -44.44
CA GLU A 142 11.02 -5.01 -44.19
C GLU A 142 9.52 -4.64 -44.12
N GLU A 143 8.67 -5.27 -44.94
CA GLU A 143 7.21 -5.17 -44.81
C GLU A 143 6.71 -5.82 -43.52
N LEU A 144 7.15 -7.03 -43.18
CA LEU A 144 6.81 -7.74 -41.93
C LEU A 144 7.40 -7.06 -40.69
N ALA A 145 8.53 -6.33 -40.78
CA ALA A 145 9.07 -5.55 -39.67
C ALA A 145 8.36 -4.20 -39.49
N LYS A 146 7.87 -3.61 -40.59
CA LYS A 146 6.93 -2.48 -40.54
C LYS A 146 5.58 -2.93 -40.00
N GLU A 147 5.08 -4.09 -40.41
CA GLU A 147 3.89 -4.74 -39.87
C GLU A 147 4.10 -5.20 -38.43
N ALA A 148 5.26 -5.70 -38.02
CA ALA A 148 5.56 -6.08 -36.63
C ALA A 148 5.74 -4.85 -35.73
N SER A 149 6.27 -3.75 -36.26
CA SER A 149 6.34 -2.46 -35.57
C SER A 149 4.98 -1.74 -35.55
N SER A 150 4.13 -1.94 -36.56
CA SER A 150 2.76 -1.42 -36.57
C SER A 150 1.86 -2.26 -35.70
N THR A 151 1.90 -3.60 -35.77
CA THR A 151 1.17 -4.53 -34.90
C THR A 151 1.66 -4.47 -33.46
N GLY A 152 2.96 -4.27 -33.21
CA GLY A 152 3.49 -4.05 -31.87
C GLY A 152 3.09 -2.68 -31.30
N LYS A 153 3.03 -1.63 -32.13
CA LYS A 153 2.44 -0.34 -31.75
C LYS A 153 0.93 -0.43 -31.60
N GLU A 154 0.22 -1.17 -32.45
CA GLU A 154 -1.22 -1.41 -32.40
C GLU A 154 -1.58 -2.26 -31.21
N TYR A 155 -0.72 -3.20 -30.80
CA TYR A 155 -0.91 -4.02 -29.59
C TYR A 155 -0.61 -3.23 -28.32
N ILE A 156 0.43 -2.39 -28.31
CA ILE A 156 0.66 -1.45 -27.20
C ILE A 156 -0.43 -0.38 -27.15
N ASN A 157 -0.86 0.15 -28.30
CA ASN A 157 -1.98 1.08 -28.40
C ASN A 157 -3.29 0.39 -28.00
N SER A 158 -3.50 -0.89 -28.35
CA SER A 158 -4.69 -1.64 -27.96
C SER A 158 -4.69 -1.91 -26.47
N LEU A 159 -3.57 -2.30 -25.86
CA LEU A 159 -3.46 -2.47 -24.40
C LEU A 159 -3.62 -1.15 -23.63
N ALA A 160 -3.04 -0.06 -24.14
CA ALA A 160 -3.16 1.26 -23.55
C ALA A 160 -4.61 1.79 -23.67
N ASN A 161 -5.24 1.55 -24.82
CA ASN A 161 -6.66 1.78 -25.02
C ASN A 161 -7.50 0.88 -24.10
N CYS A 162 -7.13 -0.38 -23.87
CA CYS A 162 -7.88 -1.29 -22.99
C CYS A 162 -7.92 -0.81 -21.54
N PHE A 163 -6.81 -0.33 -20.97
CA PHE A 163 -6.82 0.20 -19.60
C PHE A 163 -7.70 1.45 -19.50
N TYR A 164 -7.50 2.41 -20.41
CA TYR A 164 -8.27 3.64 -20.45
C TYR A 164 -9.77 3.38 -20.67
N THR A 165 -10.12 2.53 -21.64
CA THR A 165 -11.49 2.13 -21.94
C THR A 165 -12.11 1.40 -20.75
N ALA A 166 -11.37 0.53 -20.06
CA ALA A 166 -11.88 -0.12 -18.85
C ALA A 166 -12.26 0.89 -17.75
N ILE A 167 -11.52 1.99 -17.59
CA ILE A 167 -11.91 3.06 -16.65
C ILE A 167 -13.26 3.69 -17.04
N TYR A 168 -13.46 3.98 -18.33
CA TYR A 168 -14.72 4.52 -18.83
C TYR A 168 -15.86 3.50 -18.71
N ASP A 169 -15.62 2.23 -18.99
CA ASP A 169 -16.60 1.16 -18.86
C ASP A 169 -17.02 0.97 -17.41
N ILE A 170 -16.08 1.00 -16.46
CA ILE A 170 -16.37 0.97 -15.02
C ILE A 170 -17.19 2.20 -14.62
N ALA A 171 -16.79 3.40 -15.07
CA ALA A 171 -17.53 4.63 -14.78
C ALA A 171 -18.96 4.59 -15.33
N ASN A 172 -19.16 4.06 -16.54
CA ASN A 172 -20.48 3.87 -17.16
C ASN A 172 -21.31 2.81 -16.41
N MET A 173 -20.71 1.68 -16.06
CA MET A 173 -21.35 0.58 -15.33
C MET A 173 -21.92 1.07 -13.98
N TYR A 174 -21.15 1.88 -13.24
CA TYR A 174 -21.62 2.49 -12.00
C TYR A 174 -22.41 3.78 -12.20
N GLY A 175 -22.61 4.24 -13.44
CA GLY A 175 -23.32 5.48 -13.80
C GLY A 175 -22.64 6.78 -13.34
N ILE A 176 -21.35 6.72 -13.03
CA ILE A 176 -20.53 7.88 -12.67
C ILE A 176 -20.48 8.87 -13.84
N THR A 177 -20.36 8.39 -15.08
CA THR A 177 -20.33 9.26 -16.27
C THR A 177 -21.62 10.09 -16.40
N GLU A 178 -22.78 9.49 -16.16
CA GLU A 178 -24.06 10.19 -16.19
C GLU A 178 -24.13 11.27 -15.11
N ILE A 179 -23.67 10.96 -13.89
CA ILE A 179 -23.63 11.92 -12.78
C ILE A 179 -22.68 13.06 -13.11
N LEU A 180 -21.48 12.77 -13.63
CA LEU A 180 -20.52 13.79 -14.02
C LEU A 180 -21.09 14.72 -15.09
N LEU A 181 -21.80 14.19 -16.10
CA LEU A 181 -22.44 15.00 -17.14
C LEU A 181 -23.59 15.89 -16.62
N LYS A 182 -24.20 15.56 -15.48
CA LYS A 182 -25.20 16.43 -14.81
C LYS A 182 -24.56 17.58 -14.05
N VAL A 183 -23.30 17.46 -13.65
CA VAL A 183 -22.59 18.41 -12.78
C VAL A 183 -21.55 19.25 -13.54
N PHE A 184 -20.94 18.65 -14.57
CA PHE A 184 -19.82 19.18 -15.33
C PHE A 184 -20.13 19.18 -16.83
N THR A 185 -19.40 20.01 -17.60
CA THR A 185 -19.49 19.96 -19.06
C THR A 185 -18.95 18.63 -19.60
N GLU A 186 -19.26 18.30 -20.85
CA GLU A 186 -18.73 17.09 -21.49
C GLU A 186 -17.19 17.07 -21.49
N THR A 187 -16.56 18.20 -21.81
CA THR A 187 -15.10 18.35 -21.77
C THR A 187 -14.55 18.14 -20.37
N GLN A 188 -15.14 18.77 -19.36
CA GLN A 188 -14.71 18.61 -17.97
C GLN A 188 -14.87 17.16 -17.50
N THR A 189 -15.97 16.50 -17.85
CA THR A 189 -16.22 15.09 -17.53
C THR A 189 -15.12 14.19 -18.08
N LYS A 190 -14.77 14.35 -19.36
CA LYS A 190 -13.66 13.60 -19.96
C LYS A 190 -12.33 13.92 -19.28
N THR A 191 -12.06 15.18 -18.96
CA THR A 191 -10.86 15.58 -18.20
C THR A 191 -10.78 14.89 -16.83
N ILE A 192 -11.90 14.80 -16.10
CA ILE A 192 -11.97 14.10 -14.80
C ILE A 192 -11.64 12.62 -14.98
N LEU A 193 -12.31 11.93 -15.91
CA LEU A 193 -12.09 10.50 -16.14
C LEU A 193 -10.66 10.20 -16.59
N ASN A 194 -10.09 11.05 -17.44
CA ASN A 194 -8.69 10.94 -17.86
C ASN A 194 -7.73 11.14 -16.68
N TRP A 195 -8.05 12.07 -15.78
CA TRP A 195 -7.27 12.31 -14.55
C TRP A 195 -7.34 11.12 -13.59
N VAL A 196 -8.52 10.51 -13.43
CA VAL A 196 -8.70 9.27 -12.64
C VAL A 196 -7.86 8.14 -13.22
N ALA A 197 -7.93 7.91 -14.53
CA ALA A 197 -7.11 6.91 -15.20
C ALA A 197 -5.61 7.18 -15.01
N PHE A 198 -5.20 8.45 -15.04
CA PHE A 198 -3.82 8.84 -14.75
C PHE A 198 -3.40 8.49 -13.33
N ILE A 199 -4.19 8.84 -12.31
CA ILE A 199 -3.90 8.54 -10.90
C ILE A 199 -3.74 7.03 -10.71
N LEU A 200 -4.69 6.24 -11.20
CA LEU A 200 -4.69 4.78 -11.05
C LEU A 200 -3.54 4.10 -11.79
N SER A 201 -3.05 4.69 -12.89
CA SER A 201 -1.89 4.18 -13.62
C SER A 201 -0.54 4.46 -12.94
N SER A 202 -0.50 5.36 -11.94
CA SER A 202 0.72 5.87 -11.34
C SER A 202 0.95 5.21 -9.99
N ASN A 203 1.97 4.35 -9.90
CA ASN A 203 2.25 3.63 -8.66
C ASN A 203 2.81 4.49 -7.52
N ASN A 204 3.19 5.77 -7.72
CA ASN A 204 3.73 6.63 -6.64
C ASN A 204 3.89 8.15 -6.97
N TYR A 205 3.54 8.63 -8.17
CA TYR A 205 3.82 10.02 -8.59
C TYR A 205 2.77 10.61 -9.54
N SER A 206 1.55 10.82 -9.04
CA SER A 206 0.43 11.46 -9.75
C SER A 206 0.53 13.00 -9.77
N ALA A 207 1.75 13.53 -9.87
CA ALA A 207 1.96 14.96 -10.04
C ALA A 207 1.48 15.42 -11.43
N ALA A 208 0.72 16.52 -11.49
CA ALA A 208 0.07 16.98 -12.72
C ALA A 208 0.99 17.16 -13.93
N TYR A 209 2.26 17.51 -13.72
CA TYR A 209 3.23 17.65 -14.81
C TYR A 209 3.56 16.31 -15.51
N ASN A 210 3.27 15.16 -14.88
CA ASN A 210 3.44 13.84 -15.48
C ASN A 210 2.24 13.42 -16.33
N PHE A 211 1.12 14.14 -16.29
CA PHE A 211 -0.10 13.77 -17.02
C PHE A 211 0.16 13.67 -18.53
N ASN A 212 0.87 14.62 -19.14
CA ASN A 212 1.13 14.57 -20.59
C ASN A 212 1.98 13.38 -21.01
N ASN A 213 2.82 12.84 -20.12
CA ASN A 213 3.53 11.59 -20.39
C ASN A 213 2.57 10.40 -20.38
N PHE A 214 1.59 10.41 -19.48
CA PHE A 214 0.50 9.43 -19.47
C PHE A 214 -0.38 9.56 -20.73
N ALA A 215 -0.84 10.75 -21.09
CA ALA A 215 -1.65 10.99 -22.27
C ALA A 215 -0.99 10.45 -23.56
N LYS A 216 0.33 10.71 -23.74
CA LYS A 216 1.10 10.14 -24.86
C LYS A 216 1.15 8.61 -24.83
N ARG A 217 1.29 8.00 -23.66
CA ARG A 217 1.32 6.53 -23.52
C ARG A 217 -0.03 5.90 -23.80
N MET A 218 -1.12 6.58 -23.44
CA MET A 218 -2.50 6.14 -23.65
C MET A 218 -3.07 6.58 -25.01
N ASN A 219 -2.26 7.18 -25.88
CA ASN A 219 -2.68 7.66 -27.19
C ASN A 219 -3.94 8.54 -27.16
N LEU A 220 -4.07 9.38 -26.12
CA LEU A 220 -5.16 10.35 -26.03
C LEU A 220 -5.04 11.38 -27.15
N GLN A 221 -6.16 11.91 -27.61
CA GLN A 221 -6.15 13.03 -28.58
C GLN A 221 -5.40 14.23 -28.01
N ASP A 222 -4.72 14.98 -28.88
CA ASP A 222 -3.88 16.13 -28.50
C ASP A 222 -4.67 17.20 -27.70
N ASP A 223 -5.98 17.31 -27.93
CA ASP A 223 -6.88 18.22 -27.21
C ASP A 223 -6.97 17.93 -25.70
N TYR A 224 -6.63 16.71 -25.27
CA TYR A 224 -6.58 16.34 -23.86
C TYR A 224 -5.23 16.59 -23.20
N PHE A 225 -4.24 17.14 -23.92
CA PHE A 225 -2.94 17.48 -23.34
C PHE A 225 -3.05 18.78 -22.54
N ILE A 226 -2.87 18.67 -21.22
CA ILE A 226 -3.10 19.75 -20.28
C ILE A 226 -1.77 20.12 -19.60
N SER A 227 -1.38 21.39 -19.68
CA SER A 227 -0.20 21.90 -18.97
C SER A 227 -0.44 21.95 -17.46
N SER A 228 0.61 21.98 -16.65
CA SER A 228 0.46 22.07 -15.18
C SER A 228 -0.29 23.32 -14.72
N GLN A 229 -0.14 24.44 -15.43
CA GLN A 229 -0.90 25.67 -15.16
C GLN A 229 -2.39 25.45 -15.43
N ARG A 230 -2.75 24.85 -16.57
CA ARG A 230 -4.16 24.53 -16.89
C ARG A 230 -4.78 23.54 -15.93
N TRP A 231 -4.01 22.58 -15.39
CA TRP A 231 -4.47 21.71 -14.30
C TRP A 231 -4.82 22.51 -13.04
N SER A 232 -4.01 23.51 -12.70
CA SER A 232 -4.27 24.36 -11.53
C SER A 232 -5.55 25.17 -11.70
N ASP A 233 -5.84 25.66 -12.91
CA ASP A 233 -7.07 26.38 -13.19
C ASP A 233 -8.28 25.45 -13.23
N PHE A 234 -8.14 24.28 -13.86
CA PHE A 234 -9.17 23.24 -13.85
C PHE A 234 -9.56 22.81 -12.43
N PHE A 235 -8.60 22.59 -11.52
CA PHE A 235 -8.92 22.23 -10.14
C PHE A 235 -9.65 23.35 -9.39
N LYS A 236 -9.47 24.63 -9.74
CA LYS A 236 -10.26 25.74 -9.17
C LYS A 236 -11.71 25.73 -9.66
N GLU A 237 -11.97 25.16 -10.84
CA GLU A 237 -13.33 25.04 -11.38
C GLU A 237 -14.16 23.93 -10.71
N ILE A 238 -13.51 23.04 -9.95
CA ILE A 238 -14.15 22.02 -9.10
C ILE A 238 -14.49 22.68 -7.76
N THR A 239 -15.65 23.33 -7.71
CA THR A 239 -16.12 24.04 -6.52
C THR A 239 -16.74 23.10 -5.49
N SER A 240 -16.92 23.60 -4.26
CA SER A 240 -17.66 22.89 -3.20
C SER A 240 -19.06 22.51 -3.65
N ASP A 241 -19.75 23.40 -4.36
CA ASP A 241 -21.14 23.20 -4.80
C ASP A 241 -21.23 22.09 -5.84
N LYS A 242 -20.30 22.04 -6.80
CA LYS A 242 -20.23 20.93 -7.76
C LYS A 242 -19.91 19.61 -7.07
N THR A 243 -18.98 19.63 -6.11
CA THR A 243 -18.62 18.43 -5.33
C THR A 243 -19.82 17.93 -4.52
N ALA A 244 -20.55 18.82 -3.85
CA ALA A 244 -21.75 18.48 -3.10
C ALA A 244 -22.83 17.90 -4.03
N ASN A 245 -23.10 18.55 -5.17
CA ASN A 245 -24.08 18.05 -6.14
C ASN A 245 -23.70 16.66 -6.70
N PHE A 246 -22.41 16.42 -6.97
CA PHE A 246 -21.93 15.09 -7.34
C PHE A 246 -22.21 14.05 -6.24
N ILE A 247 -21.87 14.37 -4.98
CA ILE A 247 -22.08 13.47 -3.84
C ILE A 247 -23.59 13.20 -3.65
N ASP A 248 -24.44 14.21 -3.77
CA ASP A 248 -25.90 14.08 -3.67
C ASP A 248 -26.43 13.07 -4.71
N LEU A 249 -26.07 13.25 -5.98
CA LEU A 249 -26.46 12.35 -7.07
C LEU A 249 -25.87 10.95 -6.92
N TRP A 250 -24.62 10.85 -6.46
CA TRP A 250 -23.95 9.57 -6.20
C TRP A 250 -24.64 8.78 -5.09
N CYS A 251 -24.93 9.43 -3.97
CA CYS A 251 -25.63 8.81 -2.84
C CYS A 251 -27.03 8.35 -3.24
N GLN A 252 -27.79 9.18 -3.97
CA GLN A 252 -29.10 8.81 -4.50
C GLN A 252 -29.04 7.59 -5.42
N ARG A 253 -28.00 7.49 -6.25
CA ARG A 253 -27.83 6.37 -7.17
C ARG A 253 -27.50 5.07 -6.43
N LEU A 254 -26.62 5.12 -5.43
CA LEU A 254 -26.28 3.94 -4.63
C LEU A 254 -27.48 3.47 -3.78
N ASN A 255 -28.26 4.42 -3.24
CA ASN A 255 -29.47 4.15 -2.44
C ASN A 255 -29.21 3.08 -1.36
N GLU A 256 -28.20 3.33 -0.53
CA GLU A 256 -27.84 2.44 0.58
C GLU A 256 -28.90 2.54 1.70
N SER A 257 -29.24 1.39 2.28
CA SER A 257 -30.28 1.29 3.31
C SER A 257 -30.05 0.15 4.32
N GLU A 258 -29.06 -0.71 4.08
CA GLU A 258 -28.81 -1.84 4.97
C GLU A 258 -27.84 -1.42 6.07
N SER A 259 -26.55 -1.46 5.75
CA SER A 259 -25.49 -1.14 6.68
C SER A 259 -24.43 -0.25 6.06
N VAL A 260 -23.89 0.63 6.90
CA VAL A 260 -22.83 1.57 6.54
C VAL A 260 -21.65 1.39 7.48
N PHE A 261 -20.47 1.30 6.88
CA PHE A 261 -19.18 1.32 7.54
C PHE A 261 -18.68 2.74 7.60
N ILE A 262 -18.23 3.20 8.77
CA ILE A 262 -17.61 4.50 8.91
C ILE A 262 -16.19 4.30 9.41
N ASP A 263 -15.22 4.74 8.60
CA ASP A 263 -13.79 4.61 8.86
C ASP A 263 -13.11 5.99 8.85
N TYR A 264 -11.97 6.08 9.53
CA TYR A 264 -11.29 7.34 9.84
C TYR A 264 -9.79 7.32 9.45
N PRO A 265 -9.47 7.15 8.16
CA PRO A 265 -8.08 7.24 7.70
C PRO A 265 -7.48 8.63 7.93
N ASN A 266 -6.15 8.69 8.00
CA ASN A 266 -5.40 9.94 8.05
C ASN A 266 -4.24 9.95 7.06
N PHE A 267 -3.85 11.14 6.62
CA PHE A 267 -2.75 11.36 5.70
C PHE A 267 -1.73 12.31 6.34
N THR A 268 -0.46 11.93 6.32
CA THR A 268 0.63 12.82 6.74
C THR A 268 1.09 13.71 5.59
N THR A 269 1.54 14.92 5.91
CA THR A 269 1.96 15.90 4.92
C THR A 269 3.12 16.76 5.41
N PHE A 270 4.02 17.09 4.48
CA PHE A 270 5.08 18.08 4.67
C PHE A 270 4.60 19.52 4.38
N SER A 271 3.35 19.68 3.92
CA SER A 271 2.82 20.99 3.55
C SER A 271 2.37 21.77 4.78
N ASN A 272 2.90 22.99 4.91
CA ASN A 272 2.46 23.97 5.91
C ASN A 272 1.30 24.84 5.42
N LYS A 273 0.76 24.60 4.22
CA LYS A 273 -0.27 25.44 3.58
C LYS A 273 -1.67 24.83 3.60
N LEU A 274 -1.82 23.60 4.07
CA LEU A 274 -3.12 22.93 4.10
C LEU A 274 -3.87 23.36 5.37
N ILE A 275 -5.07 23.90 5.20
CA ILE A 275 -5.85 24.51 6.31
C ILE A 275 -6.22 23.47 7.37
N LEU A 276 -6.50 22.23 6.94
CA LEU A 276 -6.88 21.13 7.83
C LEU A 276 -5.68 20.39 8.42
N SER A 277 -4.44 20.76 8.05
CA SER A 277 -3.25 20.04 8.51
C SER A 277 -2.75 20.52 9.87
N GLU A 278 -2.78 19.62 10.84
CA GLU A 278 -2.37 19.88 12.23
C GLU A 278 -1.35 18.86 12.71
N ASP A 279 -0.58 19.23 13.73
CA ASP A 279 0.42 18.34 14.31
C ASP A 279 -0.26 17.06 14.82
N SER A 280 0.25 15.91 14.37
CA SER A 280 -0.26 14.62 14.87
C SER A 280 0.03 14.49 16.37
N LYS A 281 -0.92 13.92 17.12
CA LYS A 281 -0.72 13.54 18.54
C LYS A 281 0.23 12.34 18.68
N SER A 282 0.68 11.75 17.57
CA SER A 282 1.59 10.61 17.54
C SER A 282 2.97 10.99 18.07
N ASN A 283 3.51 10.16 18.98
CA ASN A 283 4.89 10.26 19.49
C ASN A 283 5.94 9.82 18.45
N SER A 284 5.63 9.86 17.15
CA SER A 284 6.60 9.56 16.10
C SER A 284 7.74 10.59 16.11
N ARG A 285 8.97 10.13 15.87
CA ARG A 285 10.17 10.98 15.86
C ARG A 285 10.08 12.10 14.80
N GLU A 286 9.25 11.91 13.78
CA GLU A 286 8.89 12.93 12.80
C GLU A 286 7.52 13.50 13.19
N LYS A 287 7.50 14.75 13.66
CA LYS A 287 6.28 15.53 13.87
C LYS A 287 5.77 16.02 12.52
N LEU A 288 5.19 15.11 11.74
CA LEU A 288 4.50 15.48 10.52
C LEU A 288 3.10 15.97 10.86
N LYS A 289 2.65 16.98 10.12
CA LYS A 289 1.25 17.39 10.13
C LYS A 289 0.42 16.29 9.49
N GLN A 290 -0.81 16.13 9.97
CA GLN A 290 -1.78 15.19 9.43
C GLN A 290 -3.08 15.87 9.06
N ILE A 291 -3.80 15.29 8.11
CA ILE A 291 -5.19 15.61 7.78
C ILE A 291 -5.98 14.33 7.98
N ASN A 292 -7.11 14.42 8.66
CA ASN A 292 -7.97 13.26 8.84
C ASN A 292 -9.07 13.26 7.78
N LEU A 293 -9.59 12.08 7.48
CA LEU A 293 -10.64 11.83 6.52
C LEU A 293 -11.62 10.86 7.14
N VAL A 294 -12.91 11.17 7.08
CA VAL A 294 -13.94 10.15 7.32
C VAL A 294 -14.42 9.62 5.99
N ILE A 295 -14.59 8.30 5.89
CA ILE A 295 -15.15 7.63 4.72
C ILE A 295 -16.34 6.79 5.20
N ALA A 296 -17.49 6.97 4.57
CA ALA A 296 -18.60 6.05 4.70
C ALA A 296 -18.62 5.08 3.51
N LYS A 297 -18.76 3.79 3.76
CA LYS A 297 -18.82 2.73 2.75
C LYS A 297 -20.13 1.94 2.92
N GLY A 298 -20.79 1.61 1.82
CA GLY A 298 -22.05 0.85 1.85
C GLY A 298 -21.81 -0.64 1.72
N ASN A 299 -22.58 -1.44 2.45
CA ASN A 299 -22.51 -2.90 2.37
C ASN A 299 -23.05 -3.46 1.06
N LYS A 300 -24.10 -2.84 0.49
CA LYS A 300 -24.79 -3.36 -0.69
C LYS A 300 -23.89 -3.41 -1.93
N TRP A 301 -23.12 -2.34 -2.12
CA TRP A 301 -22.25 -2.17 -3.29
C TRP A 301 -20.78 -2.40 -2.99
N ASP A 302 -20.41 -2.51 -1.71
CA ASP A 302 -19.02 -2.49 -1.25
C ASP A 302 -18.22 -1.28 -1.76
N LEU A 303 -18.90 -0.13 -1.95
CA LEU A 303 -18.32 1.11 -2.50
C LEU A 303 -18.32 2.26 -1.49
N PRO A 304 -17.36 3.20 -1.59
CA PRO A 304 -17.42 4.47 -0.87
C PRO A 304 -18.69 5.25 -1.23
N LEU A 305 -19.45 5.61 -0.21
CA LEU A 305 -20.67 6.40 -0.32
C LEU A 305 -20.35 7.89 -0.30
N LEU A 306 -19.60 8.33 0.71
CA LEU A 306 -19.23 9.72 0.91
C LEU A 306 -17.95 9.83 1.74
N TYR A 307 -17.36 11.01 1.74
CA TYR A 307 -16.18 11.32 2.53
C TYR A 307 -16.19 12.77 3.00
N GLU A 308 -15.50 13.07 4.10
CA GLU A 308 -15.28 14.43 4.58
C GLU A 308 -13.89 14.57 5.21
N PHE A 309 -13.10 15.55 4.76
CA PHE A 309 -11.82 15.88 5.38
C PHE A 309 -12.05 16.73 6.63
N TYR A 310 -11.27 16.48 7.68
CA TYR A 310 -11.33 17.24 8.92
C TYR A 310 -9.95 17.45 9.55
N VAL A 311 -9.93 18.33 10.55
CA VAL A 311 -8.70 18.84 11.17
C VAL A 311 -7.92 17.69 11.83
N GLY A 312 -6.64 17.58 11.48
CA GLY A 312 -5.79 16.44 11.84
C GLY A 312 -5.69 16.11 13.32
N ASN A 313 -5.81 17.06 14.24
CA ASN A 313 -5.68 16.81 15.67
C ASN A 313 -7.01 16.43 16.37
N THR A 314 -8.11 16.36 15.62
CA THR A 314 -9.44 15.97 16.11
C THR A 314 -9.50 14.46 16.33
N SER A 315 -10.08 14.01 17.45
CA SER A 315 -10.28 12.57 17.69
C SER A 315 -11.48 12.01 16.93
N ASP A 316 -11.35 10.78 16.45
CA ASP A 316 -12.41 10.13 15.66
C ASP A 316 -13.67 9.90 16.50
N SER A 317 -13.52 9.54 17.78
CA SER A 317 -14.65 9.42 18.70
C SER A 317 -15.45 10.72 18.86
N THR A 318 -14.81 11.89 18.77
CA THR A 318 -15.53 13.18 18.84
C THR A 318 -16.14 13.56 17.50
N TYR A 319 -15.53 13.13 16.40
CA TYR A 319 -16.02 13.40 15.06
C TYR A 319 -17.14 12.44 14.61
N PHE A 320 -17.29 11.32 15.32
CA PHE A 320 -18.29 10.29 15.04
C PHE A 320 -19.74 10.81 14.91
N LEU A 321 -20.16 11.74 15.77
CA LEU A 321 -21.52 12.28 15.67
C LEU A 321 -21.72 13.07 14.37
N ARG A 322 -20.70 13.83 13.96
CA ARG A 322 -20.70 14.60 12.70
C ARG A 322 -20.75 13.67 11.49
N SER A 323 -19.97 12.59 11.49
CA SER A 323 -19.98 11.62 10.41
C SER A 323 -21.29 10.85 10.34
N LEU A 324 -21.90 10.51 11.48
CA LEU A 324 -23.23 9.90 11.51
C LEU A 324 -24.31 10.84 10.98
N ASP A 325 -24.30 12.11 11.37
CA ASP A 325 -25.25 13.11 10.86
C ASP A 325 -25.11 13.28 9.35
N LEU A 326 -23.88 13.29 8.84
CA LEU A 326 -23.59 13.33 7.41
C LEU A 326 -24.13 12.08 6.70
N THR A 327 -23.84 10.88 7.21
CA THR A 327 -24.37 9.63 6.65
C THR A 327 -25.90 9.59 6.69
N SER A 328 -26.51 10.00 7.80
CA SER A 328 -27.97 10.00 7.97
C SER A 328 -28.67 11.01 7.07
N LYS A 329 -28.01 12.14 6.75
CA LYS A 329 -28.50 13.11 5.75
C LYS A 329 -28.69 12.46 4.38
N TYR A 330 -27.73 11.63 3.97
CA TYR A 330 -27.73 11.01 2.64
C TYR A 330 -28.46 9.67 2.60
N PHE A 331 -28.45 8.94 3.69
CA PHE A 331 -29.00 7.59 3.80
C PHE A 331 -29.85 7.44 5.08
N PRO A 332 -31.00 8.14 5.15
CA PRO A 332 -31.86 8.14 6.34
C PRO A 332 -32.50 6.78 6.64
N SER A 333 -32.44 5.83 5.69
CA SER A 333 -32.99 4.48 5.83
C SER A 333 -31.98 3.44 6.31
N VAL A 334 -30.73 3.83 6.60
CA VAL A 334 -29.70 2.91 7.09
C VAL A 334 -30.11 2.32 8.42
N LYS A 335 -30.12 0.98 8.48
CA LYS A 335 -30.55 0.23 9.67
C LYS A 335 -29.40 -0.01 10.63
N THR A 336 -28.20 -0.21 10.11
CA THR A 336 -27.06 -0.68 10.91
C THR A 336 -25.80 0.13 10.62
N VAL A 337 -25.14 0.63 11.66
CA VAL A 337 -23.84 1.29 11.55
C VAL A 337 -22.76 0.36 12.09
N VAL A 338 -21.73 0.18 11.27
CA VAL A 338 -20.57 -0.62 11.62
C VAL A 338 -19.50 0.32 12.16
N LEU A 339 -19.18 0.17 13.45
CA LEU A 339 -18.20 1.00 14.14
C LEU A 339 -16.82 0.39 14.08
N ASP A 340 -15.83 1.22 13.73
CA ASP A 340 -14.45 0.90 14.03
C ASP A 340 -14.23 0.81 15.56
N GLN A 341 -13.35 -0.09 15.97
CA GLN A 341 -12.98 -0.33 17.37
C GLN A 341 -12.55 0.96 18.07
N ASP A 342 -11.88 1.89 17.38
CA ASP A 342 -11.44 3.16 17.98
C ASP A 342 -12.59 4.16 18.19
N THR A 343 -13.69 4.00 17.47
CA THR A 343 -14.94 4.77 17.65
C THR A 343 -15.98 4.06 18.52
N GLN A 344 -15.70 2.83 18.94
CA GLN A 344 -16.53 2.05 19.85
C GLN A 344 -16.45 2.63 21.29
N SER A 345 -17.22 3.69 21.56
CA SER A 345 -17.48 4.22 22.90
C SER A 345 -18.91 3.88 23.34
N LEU A 346 -19.13 3.79 24.66
CA LEU A 346 -20.46 3.53 25.20
C LEU A 346 -21.45 4.65 24.82
N ASP A 347 -20.98 5.89 24.79
CA ASP A 347 -21.80 7.04 24.41
C ASP A 347 -22.22 6.97 22.94
N ASN A 348 -21.32 6.56 22.04
CA ASN A 348 -21.62 6.39 20.62
C ASN A 348 -22.62 5.25 20.40
N ILE A 349 -22.47 4.12 21.10
CA ILE A 349 -23.43 3.00 21.04
C ILE A 349 -24.80 3.48 21.53
N LYS A 350 -24.87 4.11 22.71
CA LYS A 350 -26.13 4.64 23.26
C LYS A 350 -26.79 5.65 22.32
N TYR A 351 -26.00 6.50 21.67
CA TYR A 351 -26.50 7.46 20.69
C TYR A 351 -27.15 6.76 19.48
N LEU A 352 -26.47 5.78 18.88
CA LEU A 352 -27.03 5.00 17.75
C LEU A 352 -28.34 4.31 18.14
N LEU A 353 -28.36 3.65 19.30
CA LEU A 353 -29.56 2.97 19.81
C LEU A 353 -30.70 3.97 20.05
N SER A 354 -30.41 5.17 20.56
CA SER A 354 -31.42 6.23 20.73
C SER A 354 -32.03 6.74 19.42
N LYS A 355 -31.35 6.51 18.29
CA LYS A 355 -31.80 6.83 16.93
C LYS A 355 -32.46 5.64 16.23
N ASN A 356 -32.68 4.51 16.92
CA ASN A 356 -33.13 3.25 16.34
C ASN A 356 -32.20 2.73 15.23
N ILE A 357 -30.91 3.03 15.33
CA ILE A 357 -29.87 2.51 14.43
C ILE A 357 -29.15 1.38 15.17
N SER A 358 -29.17 0.19 14.57
CA SER A 358 -28.44 -0.97 15.09
C SER A 358 -26.94 -0.77 14.91
N VAL A 359 -26.16 -1.48 15.72
CA VAL A 359 -24.71 -1.35 15.83
C VAL A 359 -24.09 -2.70 15.61
N ALA A 360 -23.04 -2.75 14.79
CA ALA A 360 -22.13 -3.88 14.71
C ALA A 360 -20.69 -3.41 14.91
N THR A 361 -19.91 -4.09 15.76
CA THR A 361 -18.54 -3.64 16.06
C THR A 361 -17.68 -4.77 16.62
N ILE A 362 -16.35 -4.64 16.48
CA ILE A 362 -15.38 -5.56 17.07
C ILE A 362 -15.21 -5.19 18.54
N LEU A 363 -15.45 -6.14 19.44
CA LEU A 363 -15.29 -5.93 20.86
C LEU A 363 -13.80 -5.79 21.24
N LYS A 364 -13.45 -4.71 21.93
CA LYS A 364 -12.09 -4.44 22.42
C LYS A 364 -11.53 -5.62 23.25
N LYS A 365 -10.30 -6.06 22.93
CA LYS A 365 -9.59 -7.11 23.71
C LYS A 365 -9.41 -6.77 25.20
N SER A 366 -9.46 -5.48 25.56
CA SER A 366 -9.38 -5.00 26.95
C SER A 366 -10.69 -5.18 27.73
N ALA A 367 -11.84 -5.35 27.06
CA ALA A 367 -13.14 -5.52 27.69
C ALA A 367 -13.19 -6.84 28.48
N LYS A 368 -13.93 -6.85 29.60
CA LYS A 368 -14.08 -8.04 30.45
C LYS A 368 -14.88 -9.11 29.71
N GLU A 369 -15.91 -8.68 29.00
CA GLU A 369 -16.84 -9.47 28.21
C GLU A 369 -16.10 -10.21 27.09
N TYR A 370 -15.13 -9.56 26.45
CA TYR A 370 -14.27 -10.19 25.45
C TYR A 370 -13.56 -11.41 26.04
N LYS A 371 -12.93 -11.26 27.21
CA LYS A 371 -12.21 -12.36 27.88
C LYS A 371 -13.16 -13.47 28.30
N GLN A 372 -14.38 -13.14 28.72
CA GLN A 372 -15.39 -14.14 29.08
C GLN A 372 -15.79 -14.98 27.87
N LEU A 373 -16.10 -14.35 26.74
CA LEU A 373 -16.47 -15.04 25.50
C LEU A 373 -15.33 -15.92 24.98
N ILE A 374 -14.11 -15.39 24.91
CA ILE A 374 -12.94 -16.15 24.46
C ILE A 374 -12.68 -17.36 25.36
N ASN A 375 -12.76 -17.21 26.68
CA ASN A 375 -12.52 -18.33 27.60
C ASN A 375 -13.55 -19.46 27.46
N ARG A 376 -14.77 -19.20 26.98
CA ARG A 376 -15.77 -20.25 26.72
C ARG A 376 -15.39 -21.10 25.51
N VAL A 377 -14.76 -20.50 24.50
CA VAL A 377 -14.59 -21.13 23.19
C VAL A 377 -13.15 -21.52 22.86
N LYS A 378 -12.14 -20.96 23.54
CA LYS A 378 -10.72 -21.18 23.19
C LYS A 378 -10.30 -22.65 23.20
N ASP A 379 -10.87 -23.44 24.11
CA ASP A 379 -10.60 -24.87 24.28
C ASP A 379 -11.60 -25.75 23.51
N THR A 380 -12.55 -25.14 22.79
CA THR A 380 -13.53 -25.88 21.99
C THR A 380 -12.85 -26.42 20.71
N PRO A 381 -12.93 -27.75 20.45
CA PRO A 381 -12.45 -28.35 19.21
C PRO A 381 -13.08 -27.68 17.99
N LYS A 382 -12.29 -27.44 16.94
CA LYS A 382 -12.73 -26.65 15.77
C LYS A 382 -13.86 -27.33 15.01
N GLU A 383 -13.91 -28.67 15.06
CA GLU A 383 -14.95 -29.50 14.49
C GLU A 383 -16.33 -29.30 15.16
N LYS A 384 -16.35 -28.71 16.36
CA LYS A 384 -17.58 -28.35 17.08
C LYS A 384 -17.99 -26.88 16.90
N MET A 385 -17.18 -26.11 16.17
CA MET A 385 -17.50 -24.74 15.81
C MET A 385 -18.16 -24.71 14.43
N GLU A 386 -18.93 -23.66 14.18
CA GLU A 386 -19.44 -23.37 12.84
C GLU A 386 -18.30 -22.82 11.96
N ILE A 387 -18.43 -22.94 10.62
CA ILE A 387 -17.38 -22.56 9.68
C ILE A 387 -17.92 -21.66 8.56
N ILE A 388 -17.16 -20.61 8.25
CA ILE A 388 -17.39 -19.72 7.10
C ILE A 388 -16.46 -20.15 5.96
N LEU A 389 -17.05 -20.59 4.85
CA LEU A 389 -16.36 -20.96 3.62
C LEU A 389 -16.39 -19.80 2.60
N PRO A 390 -15.37 -19.66 1.72
CA PRO A 390 -14.19 -20.53 1.55
C PRO A 390 -13.01 -20.19 2.47
N LYS A 391 -13.10 -19.10 3.25
CA LYS A 391 -11.97 -18.58 4.06
C LYS A 391 -11.55 -19.53 5.20
N GLY A 392 -12.38 -20.50 5.58
CA GLY A 392 -12.09 -21.45 6.66
C GLY A 392 -12.01 -20.77 8.04
N THR A 393 -12.82 -19.74 8.26
CA THR A 393 -12.91 -19.05 9.56
C THR A 393 -13.94 -19.75 10.42
N PHE A 394 -13.57 -20.17 11.63
CA PHE A 394 -14.48 -20.82 12.57
C PHE A 394 -15.16 -19.78 13.44
N TYR A 395 -16.39 -20.05 13.89
CA TYR A 395 -17.08 -19.17 14.82
C TYR A 395 -17.99 -19.91 15.80
N HIS A 396 -18.32 -19.20 16.88
CA HIS A 396 -19.33 -19.57 17.86
C HIS A 396 -20.22 -18.36 18.18
N THR A 397 -21.51 -18.62 18.36
CA THR A 397 -22.52 -17.57 18.63
C THR A 397 -22.94 -17.63 20.09
N ASP A 398 -22.89 -16.48 20.76
CA ASP A 398 -23.30 -16.27 22.15
C ASP A 398 -24.29 -15.08 22.22
N ASN A 399 -25.06 -15.01 23.30
CA ASN A 399 -25.74 -13.78 23.70
C ASN A 399 -24.87 -13.03 24.72
N LEU A 400 -24.78 -11.72 24.58
CA LEU A 400 -24.00 -10.83 25.45
C LEU A 400 -24.89 -9.70 25.97
N ASP A 401 -24.92 -9.53 27.29
CA ASP A 401 -25.32 -8.27 27.89
C ASP A 401 -24.09 -7.35 27.91
N TYR A 402 -24.16 -6.27 27.15
CA TYR A 402 -23.13 -5.25 27.10
C TYR A 402 -23.71 -3.92 27.56
N GLU A 403 -23.39 -3.55 28.80
CA GLU A 403 -23.81 -2.27 29.41
C GLU A 403 -25.35 -2.10 29.40
N GLY A 404 -26.09 -3.18 29.70
CA GLY A 404 -27.56 -3.19 29.80
C GLY A 404 -28.28 -3.36 28.47
N ASN A 405 -27.56 -3.67 27.40
CA ASN A 405 -28.11 -3.90 26.05
C ASN A 405 -27.76 -5.32 25.60
N ILE A 406 -28.73 -5.99 24.98
CA ILE A 406 -28.56 -7.36 24.49
C ILE A 406 -27.95 -7.31 23.09
N PHE A 407 -26.79 -7.92 22.94
CA PHE A 407 -26.09 -8.13 21.68
C PHE A 407 -25.97 -9.62 21.39
N GLN A 408 -26.04 -9.98 20.11
CA GLN A 408 -25.48 -11.22 19.62
C GLN A 408 -23.96 -11.06 19.49
N ALA A 409 -23.21 -12.04 19.98
CA ALA A 409 -21.76 -12.07 19.93
C ALA A 409 -21.28 -13.23 19.07
N PHE A 410 -20.48 -12.93 18.05
CA PHE A 410 -19.80 -13.91 17.22
C PHE A 410 -18.34 -13.93 17.60
N THR A 411 -17.89 -15.05 18.17
CA THR A 411 -16.48 -15.27 18.48
C THR A 411 -15.84 -16.07 17.37
N TYR A 412 -14.91 -15.47 16.65
CA TYR A 412 -14.23 -16.06 15.50
C TYR A 412 -12.85 -16.61 15.86
N PHE A 413 -12.39 -17.56 15.06
CA PHE A 413 -11.01 -18.02 14.98
C PHE A 413 -10.58 -18.11 13.51
N SER A 414 -9.50 -17.40 13.16
CA SER A 414 -8.90 -17.42 11.82
C SER A 414 -7.46 -17.93 11.88
N TYR A 415 -7.13 -18.95 11.07
CA TYR A 415 -5.79 -19.51 10.98
C TYR A 415 -4.77 -18.51 10.43
N GLU A 416 -5.17 -17.70 9.44
CA GLU A 416 -4.33 -16.64 8.88
C GLU A 416 -3.94 -15.64 9.96
N LYS A 417 -4.93 -15.17 10.73
CA LYS A 417 -4.71 -14.25 11.84
C LYS A 417 -3.91 -14.90 12.96
N TYR A 418 -4.15 -16.17 13.27
CA TYR A 418 -3.38 -16.92 14.26
C TYR A 418 -1.89 -16.91 13.92
N ALA A 419 -1.52 -17.20 12.67
CA ALA A 419 -0.13 -17.20 12.23
C ALA A 419 0.54 -15.81 12.35
N LEU A 420 -0.17 -14.75 11.93
CA LEU A 420 0.30 -13.36 12.02
C LEU A 420 0.46 -12.90 13.47
N GLU A 421 -0.53 -13.17 14.33
CA GLU A 421 -0.51 -12.81 15.74
C GLU A 421 0.56 -13.60 16.50
N CYS A 422 0.73 -14.91 16.26
CA CYS A 422 1.79 -15.71 16.88
C CYS A 422 3.17 -15.15 16.56
N THR A 423 3.43 -14.83 15.29
CA THR A 423 4.69 -14.22 14.86
C THR A 423 4.94 -12.89 15.57
N SER A 424 3.90 -12.06 15.67
CA SER A 424 3.97 -10.75 16.31
C SER A 424 4.19 -10.86 17.83
N ILE A 425 3.52 -11.80 18.50
CA ILE A 425 3.67 -12.09 19.93
C ILE A 425 5.09 -12.57 20.21
N MET A 426 5.58 -13.58 19.48
CA MET A 426 6.93 -14.11 19.64
C MET A 426 8.00 -13.02 19.47
N LYS A 427 7.86 -12.19 18.43
CA LYS A 427 8.78 -11.07 18.17
C LYS A 427 8.77 -10.03 19.29
N LYS A 428 7.62 -9.74 19.90
CA LYS A 428 7.53 -8.83 21.06
C LYS A 428 8.27 -9.38 22.27
N PHE A 429 8.07 -10.66 22.60
CA PHE A 429 8.80 -11.32 23.69
C PHE A 429 10.32 -11.32 23.45
N GLU A 430 10.77 -11.59 22.22
CA GLU A 430 12.18 -11.56 21.85
C GLU A 430 12.79 -10.15 21.96
N MET A 431 12.08 -9.12 21.49
CA MET A 431 12.52 -7.72 21.61
C MET A 431 12.61 -7.26 23.07
N GLU A 432 11.65 -7.66 23.92
CA GLU A 432 11.66 -7.33 25.34
C GLU A 432 12.81 -8.02 26.08
N ALA A 433 13.05 -9.30 25.80
CA ALA A 433 14.21 -10.03 26.34
C ALA A 433 15.53 -9.34 25.98
N LYS A 434 15.73 -9.00 24.70
CA LYS A 434 16.92 -8.25 24.23
C LYS A 434 17.05 -6.87 24.88
N ALA A 435 15.93 -6.17 25.11
CA ALA A 435 15.93 -4.87 25.77
C ALA A 435 16.32 -4.98 27.25
N LEU A 436 15.87 -6.03 27.95
CA LEU A 436 16.23 -6.33 29.33
C LEU A 436 17.71 -6.73 29.47
N GLU A 437 18.24 -7.55 28.56
CA GLU A 437 19.69 -7.85 28.50
C GLU A 437 20.54 -6.59 28.39
N LYS A 438 20.14 -5.69 27.47
CA LYS A 438 20.85 -4.42 27.26
C LYS A 438 20.75 -3.48 28.47
N ALA A 439 19.60 -3.47 29.16
CA ALA A 439 19.38 -2.62 30.32
C ALA A 439 20.11 -3.13 31.59
N ASN A 440 20.28 -4.45 31.74
CA ASN A 440 21.12 -5.04 32.79
C ASN A 440 22.58 -4.53 32.67
N ASN A 441 23.04 -4.27 31.44
CA ASN A 441 24.35 -3.69 31.17
C ASN A 441 24.43 -2.16 31.42
N GLN A 442 23.32 -1.45 31.68
CA GLN A 442 23.27 0.03 31.72
C GLN A 442 22.59 0.64 32.98
N LYS A 443 22.45 -0.10 34.09
CA LYS A 443 22.08 0.38 35.44
C LYS A 443 20.70 1.07 35.64
N ALA A 444 19.84 1.21 34.62
CA ALA A 444 18.47 1.70 34.83
C ALA A 444 17.47 1.04 33.87
N VAL A 445 16.56 0.23 34.41
CA VAL A 445 15.43 -0.35 33.66
C VAL A 445 14.24 0.60 33.73
N LYS A 446 13.69 0.98 32.57
CA LYS A 446 12.44 1.76 32.51
C LYS A 446 11.23 0.83 32.76
N PRO A 447 10.15 1.32 33.40
CA PRO A 447 8.94 0.53 33.69
C PRO A 447 8.28 -0.07 32.44
N SER A 448 8.49 0.52 31.27
CA SER A 448 7.98 0.01 29.99
C SER A 448 8.55 -1.34 29.56
N ASN A 449 9.66 -1.79 30.17
CA ASN A 449 10.34 -3.05 29.83
C ASN A 449 9.87 -4.23 30.71
N GLN A 450 8.80 -4.07 31.49
CA GLN A 450 8.35 -5.01 32.52
C GLN A 450 7.03 -5.70 32.14
N ALA A 451 6.62 -5.64 30.87
CA ALA A 451 5.26 -5.93 30.46
C ALA A 451 5.03 -7.41 30.13
N LEU A 452 6.05 -8.18 29.75
CA LEU A 452 5.91 -9.57 29.29
C LEU A 452 6.79 -10.59 30.03
N ASN A 453 7.84 -10.15 30.72
CA ASN A 453 8.76 -11.04 31.46
C ASN A 453 8.68 -10.81 32.99
N ASN A 454 8.89 -11.88 33.75
CA ASN A 454 9.00 -11.79 35.21
C ASN A 454 10.39 -11.27 35.58
N LEU A 455 10.46 -10.34 36.53
CA LEU A 455 11.70 -9.73 36.99
C LEU A 455 11.96 -10.14 38.44
N GLU A 456 13.12 -10.73 38.68
CA GLU A 456 13.63 -10.96 40.04
C GLU A 456 14.85 -10.05 40.26
N SER A 457 14.79 -9.23 41.31
CA SER A 457 15.91 -8.37 41.71
C SER A 457 16.85 -9.16 42.60
N GLN A 458 18.08 -9.42 42.14
CA GLN A 458 19.12 -10.02 42.97
C GLN A 458 19.90 -8.96 43.77
N SER A 459 19.95 -7.69 43.31
CA SER A 459 20.60 -6.57 44.01
C SER A 459 20.14 -5.20 43.46
N GLN A 460 20.66 -4.10 44.05
CA GLN A 460 20.44 -2.72 43.55
C GLN A 460 20.93 -2.48 42.10
N THR A 461 21.68 -3.42 41.49
CA THR A 461 22.33 -3.22 40.18
C THR A 461 22.20 -4.39 39.21
N LYS A 462 21.62 -5.54 39.60
CA LYS A 462 21.49 -6.72 38.73
C LYS A 462 20.06 -7.26 38.77
N ILE A 463 19.46 -7.40 37.58
CA ILE A 463 18.12 -7.96 37.40
C ILE A 463 18.26 -9.25 36.61
N GLU A 464 17.72 -10.35 37.15
CA GLU A 464 17.45 -11.55 36.36
C GLU A 464 16.02 -11.46 35.83
N TYR A 465 15.85 -11.84 34.57
CA TYR A 465 14.53 -11.90 33.96
C TYR A 465 14.27 -13.32 33.50
N THR A 466 13.05 -13.80 33.74
CA THR A 466 12.57 -15.07 33.20
C THR A 466 11.41 -14.78 32.26
N VAL A 467 11.36 -15.51 31.14
CA VAL A 467 10.21 -15.42 30.25
C VAL A 467 9.00 -15.95 31.00
N ASP A 468 7.96 -15.13 31.12
CA ASP A 468 6.68 -15.58 31.68
C ASP A 468 6.01 -16.50 30.66
N THR A 469 6.38 -17.78 30.72
CA THR A 469 5.90 -18.79 29.77
C THR A 469 4.39 -18.99 29.85
N ASP A 470 3.77 -18.73 31.01
CA ASP A 470 2.33 -18.87 31.18
C ASP A 470 1.57 -17.70 30.53
N LYS A 471 2.10 -16.48 30.65
CA LYS A 471 1.59 -15.32 29.91
C LYS A 471 1.78 -15.48 28.41
N LEU A 472 2.90 -16.03 27.96
CA LEU A 472 3.12 -16.34 26.55
C LEU A 472 2.10 -17.38 26.04
N LYS A 473 1.96 -18.51 26.74
CA LYS A 473 0.97 -19.56 26.40
C LYS A 473 -0.44 -18.99 26.37
N ARG A 474 -0.79 -18.12 27.32
CA ARG A 474 -2.09 -17.45 27.34
C ARG A 474 -2.29 -16.57 26.11
N GLN A 475 -1.34 -15.71 25.75
CA GLN A 475 -1.45 -14.86 24.56
C GLN A 475 -1.54 -15.69 23.27
N LEU A 476 -0.78 -16.80 23.19
CA LEU A 476 -0.85 -17.72 22.06
C LEU A 476 -2.20 -18.47 22.00
N SER A 477 -2.77 -18.85 23.14
CA SER A 477 -4.08 -19.52 23.19
C SER A 477 -5.24 -18.62 22.76
N GLU A 478 -5.08 -17.30 22.88
CA GLU A 478 -6.06 -16.30 22.46
C GLU A 478 -5.77 -15.78 21.02
N ALA A 479 -4.67 -16.21 20.41
CA ALA A 479 -4.24 -15.74 19.09
C ALA A 479 -5.20 -16.19 17.99
N GLY A 480 -5.37 -15.34 16.97
CA GLY A 480 -6.28 -15.61 15.86
C GLY A 480 -7.75 -15.43 16.19
N MET A 481 -8.10 -15.15 17.45
CA MET A 481 -9.47 -14.94 17.89
C MET A 481 -9.85 -13.46 17.93
N TYR A 482 -11.12 -13.20 17.69
CA TYR A 482 -11.75 -11.88 17.83
C TYR A 482 -13.26 -12.04 18.00
N VAL A 483 -13.89 -11.01 18.56
CA VAL A 483 -15.33 -11.02 18.84
C VAL A 483 -15.96 -9.84 18.10
N VAL A 484 -17.02 -10.11 17.35
CA VAL A 484 -17.91 -9.08 16.81
C VAL A 484 -19.22 -9.15 17.58
N ILE A 485 -19.74 -7.99 17.99
CA ILE A 485 -21.04 -7.88 18.64
C ILE A 485 -22.00 -7.09 17.75
N THR A 486 -23.26 -7.49 17.70
CA THR A 486 -24.33 -6.80 16.96
C THR A 486 -25.67 -6.88 17.67
N ASN A 487 -26.50 -5.83 17.60
CA ASN A 487 -27.90 -5.89 18.01
C ASN A 487 -28.85 -5.91 16.80
N ASP A 488 -28.32 -5.98 15.58
CA ASP A 488 -29.10 -6.22 14.36
C ASP A 488 -29.43 -7.72 14.24
N PRO A 489 -30.70 -8.13 14.36
CA PRO A 489 -31.09 -9.54 14.27
C PRO A 489 -30.97 -10.13 12.86
N HIS A 490 -30.77 -9.28 11.83
CA HIS A 490 -30.63 -9.71 10.45
C HIS A 490 -29.18 -9.90 10.01
N LEU A 491 -28.22 -9.56 10.87
CA LEU A 491 -26.80 -9.66 10.56
C LEU A 491 -26.26 -11.05 10.94
N ASP A 492 -25.98 -11.87 9.94
CA ASP A 492 -25.39 -13.21 10.15
C ASP A 492 -23.87 -13.17 10.39
N ALA A 493 -23.29 -14.30 10.80
CA ALA A 493 -21.87 -14.42 11.10
C ALA A 493 -20.97 -14.19 9.88
N ASP A 494 -21.36 -14.58 8.66
CA ASP A 494 -20.55 -14.32 7.46
C ASP A 494 -20.46 -12.82 7.17
N THR A 495 -21.61 -12.12 7.22
CA THR A 495 -21.70 -10.68 7.00
C THR A 495 -21.02 -9.92 8.13
N ALA A 496 -21.19 -10.34 9.39
CA ALA A 496 -20.47 -9.80 10.54
C ALA A 496 -18.94 -10.02 10.43
N ASN A 497 -18.50 -11.13 9.84
CA ASN A 497 -17.08 -11.40 9.60
C ASN A 497 -16.49 -10.56 8.47
N LYS A 498 -17.30 -10.19 7.45
CA LYS A 498 -16.91 -9.21 6.44
C LYS A 498 -16.57 -7.87 7.11
N LEU A 499 -17.21 -7.51 8.22
CA LEU A 499 -16.88 -6.28 8.96
C LEU A 499 -15.41 -6.21 9.38
N TYR A 500 -14.87 -7.34 9.83
CA TYR A 500 -13.45 -7.43 10.20
C TYR A 500 -12.53 -7.37 8.96
N SER A 501 -12.94 -7.99 7.86
CA SER A 501 -12.14 -8.05 6.62
C SER A 501 -12.16 -6.73 5.82
N SER A 502 -13.27 -6.00 5.84
CA SER A 502 -13.49 -4.77 5.06
C SER A 502 -12.67 -3.60 5.56
N LYS A 503 -12.26 -3.59 6.83
CA LYS A 503 -11.31 -2.60 7.38
C LYS A 503 -9.99 -2.60 6.59
N ALA A 504 -9.49 -3.77 6.22
CA ALA A 504 -8.26 -3.89 5.44
C ALA A 504 -8.40 -3.38 3.98
N VAL A 505 -9.61 -3.22 3.44
CA VAL A 505 -9.83 -2.73 2.08
C VAL A 505 -9.87 -1.20 2.02
N ILE A 506 -10.30 -0.54 3.10
CA ILE A 506 -10.34 0.93 3.18
C ILE A 506 -8.96 1.50 3.56
N GLU A 507 -8.18 0.77 4.36
CA GLU A 507 -6.85 1.18 4.83
C GLU A 507 -5.70 0.98 3.81
N ASN A 508 -5.90 0.19 2.74
CA ASN A 508 -4.83 -0.20 1.80
C ASN A 508 -4.78 0.62 0.50
#